data_AF-A0A1V6RCS3-F1
#
_entry.id   AF-A0A1V6RCS3-F1
#
_cell.length_a   1.000
_cell.length_b   1.000
_cell.length_c   1.000
_cell.angle_alpha   90.00
_cell.angle_beta   90.00
_cell.angle_gamma   90.00
#
_symmetry.space_group_name_H-M   'P 1'
#
loop_
_entity.id
_entity.type
_entity.pdbx_description
1 polymer ?
#
loop_
_entity_poly.entity_id
_entity_poly.type
_entity_poly.pdbx_seq_one_letter_code
_entity_poly.pdbx_strand_id
1 'polypeptide(L)'
;MHRLALCRGRRGVLLERLVDALRGLKLSRLMMTNWYGPAEFSLSTSRDIPIHDGASPSHDQSKDKIGSLIGHVVLDDSIYITSEQDGSLLPLGMPGEICIAGTMVANGYLDASLDDGVFVKNPFATPQDLEQGFTTMYKTGDRRLVEKDGSITFLGLTQRGSTVVKPRGLRIDLNEVTGAVLEAAPDDLADLADAVVTVLGEPQYLVCCEVFQPGRHVENQQLMDLLQTLHLPRYMIPATIVVLDSLPLVPNGKLDLELIQNLPLLTPTTSSGQARSQVPMPNGEQLTEIEERLRALWIDVIVAVARTAEIGLHSSFLAVGGNSFLLAHFQHAIKREIEVEIPLCQLGQASELRNMAAVIDAAR
;
A
#
# COMPACT_ATOMS: atom_id res chain seq x y z
N MET A 1 23.19 -10.80 -20.30
CA MET A 1 22.60 -11.03 -18.97
C MET A 1 21.36 -10.16 -18.92
N HIS A 2 20.16 -10.74 -18.77
CA HIS A 2 18.96 -9.94 -18.61
C HIS A 2 18.91 -9.44 -17.16
N ARG A 3 18.60 -8.16 -16.97
CA ARG A 3 18.51 -7.54 -15.65
C ARG A 3 17.09 -7.03 -15.43
N LEU A 4 16.52 -7.40 -14.29
CA LEU A 4 15.25 -6.87 -13.80
C LEU A 4 15.56 -5.99 -12.59
N ALA A 5 15.33 -4.69 -12.69
CA ALA A 5 15.46 -3.79 -11.54
C ALA A 5 14.09 -3.58 -10.89
N LEU A 6 14.02 -3.79 -9.58
CA LEU A 6 12.86 -3.47 -8.76
C LEU A 6 13.26 -2.38 -7.77
N CYS A 7 12.72 -1.18 -7.95
CA CYS A 7 12.90 -0.09 -7.00
C CYS A 7 11.72 -0.05 -6.02
N ARG A 8 12.03 -0.06 -4.73
CA ARG A 8 11.05 -0.10 -3.65
C ARG A 8 11.34 0.99 -2.63
N GLY A 9 10.30 1.40 -1.91
CA GLY A 9 10.41 2.43 -0.87
C GLY A 9 10.26 1.88 0.55
N ARG A 10 10.15 2.79 1.54
CA ARG A 10 10.02 2.58 3.01
C ARG A 10 9.26 1.34 3.54
N ARG A 11 8.33 0.70 2.82
CA ARG A 11 7.61 -0.51 3.31
C ARG A 11 7.65 -1.72 2.36
N GLY A 12 8.34 -1.62 1.23
CA GLY A 12 8.34 -2.66 0.21
C GLY A 12 9.29 -3.81 0.52
N VAL A 13 8.87 -4.80 1.32
CA VAL A 13 9.62 -6.04 1.51
C VAL A 13 9.54 -6.91 0.26
N LEU A 14 10.69 -7.33 -0.28
CA LEU A 14 10.73 -8.33 -1.35
C LEU A 14 10.34 -9.69 -0.78
N LEU A 15 9.13 -10.14 -1.14
CA LEU A 15 8.63 -11.44 -0.73
C LEU A 15 9.46 -12.55 -1.37
N GLU A 16 10.03 -13.45 -0.56
CA GLU A 16 10.80 -14.61 -1.05
C GLU A 16 9.98 -15.46 -2.02
N ARG A 17 8.67 -15.61 -1.78
CA ARG A 17 7.75 -16.33 -2.70
C ARG A 17 7.75 -15.78 -4.12
N LEU A 18 7.91 -14.48 -4.31
CA LEU A 18 8.01 -13.87 -5.65
C LEU A 18 9.34 -14.26 -6.31
N VAL A 19 10.42 -14.25 -5.55
CA VAL A 19 11.76 -14.67 -6.03
C VAL A 19 11.71 -16.13 -6.47
N ASP A 20 11.10 -17.00 -5.67
CA ASP A 20 10.96 -18.42 -5.97
C ASP A 20 10.06 -18.67 -7.18
N ALA A 21 8.95 -17.95 -7.29
CA ALA A 21 8.10 -18.00 -8.48
C ALA A 21 8.87 -17.61 -9.76
N LEU A 22 9.68 -16.55 -9.70
CA LEU A 22 10.51 -16.11 -10.82
C LEU A 22 11.62 -17.12 -11.16
N ARG A 23 12.24 -17.77 -10.15
CA ARG A 23 13.20 -18.87 -10.37
C ARG A 23 12.54 -20.07 -11.05
N GLY A 24 11.27 -20.34 -10.71
CA GLY A 24 10.45 -21.39 -11.33
C GLY A 24 10.27 -21.25 -12.85
N LEU A 25 10.46 -20.04 -13.40
CA LEU A 25 10.41 -19.78 -14.85
C LEU A 25 11.64 -20.32 -15.60
N LYS A 26 12.68 -20.81 -14.91
CA LYS A 26 13.90 -21.41 -15.49
C LYS A 26 14.57 -20.54 -16.56
N LEU A 27 14.62 -19.24 -16.31
CA LEU A 27 15.26 -18.30 -17.22
C LEU A 27 16.78 -18.49 -17.16
N SER A 28 17.42 -18.57 -18.33
CA SER A 28 18.83 -18.99 -18.42
C SER A 28 19.82 -17.99 -17.84
N ARG A 29 19.52 -16.69 -17.88
CA ARG A 29 20.44 -15.60 -17.44
C ARG A 29 19.67 -14.37 -16.94
N LEU A 30 18.91 -14.51 -15.86
CA LEU A 30 18.22 -13.39 -15.20
C LEU A 30 18.87 -13.03 -13.86
N MET A 31 19.15 -11.75 -13.68
CA MET A 31 19.55 -11.14 -12.41
C MET A 31 18.51 -10.11 -12.00
N MET A 32 18.10 -10.13 -10.75
CA MET A 32 17.18 -9.16 -10.20
C MET A 32 17.89 -8.26 -9.22
N THR A 33 17.79 -6.95 -9.37
CA THR A 33 18.35 -6.00 -8.40
C THR A 33 17.20 -5.41 -7.59
N ASN A 34 17.20 -5.67 -6.29
CA ASN A 34 16.30 -5.03 -5.35
C ASN A 34 16.93 -3.74 -4.85
N TRP A 35 16.30 -2.60 -5.15
CA TRP A 35 16.70 -1.29 -4.66
C TRP A 35 15.74 -0.82 -3.58
N TYR A 36 16.29 -0.18 -2.57
CA TYR A 36 15.50 0.51 -1.54
C TYR A 36 15.96 1.97 -1.43
N GLY A 37 15.02 2.90 -1.25
CA GLY A 37 15.29 4.31 -0.97
C GLY A 37 13.99 5.11 -0.72
N PRO A 38 13.95 6.03 0.27
CA PRO A 38 12.89 7.04 0.36
C PRO A 38 13.03 8.08 -0.77
N ALA A 39 12.04 8.96 -0.98
CA ALA A 39 12.13 9.96 -2.06
C ALA A 39 13.12 11.08 -1.70
N GLU A 40 13.24 11.32 -0.40
CA GLU A 40 14.12 12.26 0.27
C GLU A 40 15.60 11.82 0.21
N PHE A 41 15.86 10.63 -0.31
CA PHE A 41 17.19 10.11 -0.52
C PHE A 41 17.22 9.15 -1.72
N SER A 42 17.78 9.63 -2.83
CA SER A 42 17.69 8.98 -4.14
C SER A 42 18.46 7.65 -4.17
N LEU A 43 17.78 6.55 -3.84
CA LEU A 43 18.28 5.15 -3.85
C LEU A 43 19.36 4.89 -2.78
N SER A 44 18.98 4.29 -1.64
CA SER A 44 19.91 4.03 -0.55
C SER A 44 20.66 2.73 -0.59
N THR A 45 20.03 1.67 -1.05
CA THR A 45 20.62 0.35 -0.98
C THR A 45 20.28 -0.46 -2.21
N SER A 46 21.19 -1.37 -2.55
CA SER A 46 20.98 -2.33 -3.64
C SER A 46 21.37 -3.74 -3.21
N ARG A 47 20.61 -4.72 -3.71
CA ARG A 47 20.90 -6.15 -3.57
C ARG A 47 20.70 -6.83 -4.91
N ASP A 48 21.76 -7.41 -5.45
CA ASP A 48 21.67 -8.29 -6.60
C ASP A 48 21.26 -9.71 -6.16
N ILE A 49 20.24 -10.25 -6.82
CA ILE A 49 19.63 -11.54 -6.55
C ILE A 49 19.66 -12.35 -7.85
N PRO A 50 20.46 -13.43 -7.91
CA PRO A 50 20.45 -14.31 -9.07
C PRO A 50 19.13 -15.11 -9.12
N ILE A 51 18.45 -15.06 -10.27
CA ILE A 51 17.17 -15.74 -10.54
C ILE A 51 17.32 -16.83 -11.62
N HIS A 52 18.51 -16.99 -12.19
CA HIS A 52 18.73 -17.95 -13.26
C HIS A 52 18.62 -19.41 -12.81
N ASP A 53 18.42 -20.32 -13.78
CA ASP A 53 18.42 -21.76 -13.53
C ASP A 53 19.72 -22.21 -12.85
N GLY A 54 19.61 -23.05 -11.82
CA GLY A 54 20.73 -23.47 -10.96
C GLY A 54 21.24 -22.43 -9.95
N ALA A 55 20.64 -21.23 -9.86
CA ALA A 55 20.92 -20.29 -8.78
C ALA A 55 20.42 -20.88 -7.45
N SER A 56 21.34 -21.32 -6.58
CA SER A 56 20.99 -21.67 -5.20
C SER A 56 20.64 -20.39 -4.44
N PRO A 57 19.63 -20.37 -3.55
CA PRO A 57 19.50 -19.29 -2.57
C PRO A 57 20.85 -19.16 -1.88
N SER A 58 21.50 -18.02 -2.07
CA SER A 58 22.89 -17.76 -1.74
C SER A 58 23.12 -17.90 -0.23
N HIS A 59 23.33 -19.12 0.29
CA HIS A 59 23.51 -19.39 1.74
C HIS A 59 22.73 -18.40 2.61
N ASP A 60 21.46 -18.18 2.24
CA ASP A 60 20.67 -17.15 2.88
C ASP A 60 20.26 -17.79 4.21
N GLN A 61 21.05 -17.51 5.24
CA GLN A 61 20.68 -17.77 6.62
C GLN A 61 19.44 -16.92 7.02
N SER A 62 18.71 -16.33 6.06
CA SER A 62 17.48 -15.56 6.21
C SER A 62 16.32 -16.37 6.75
N LYS A 63 16.31 -17.71 6.60
CA LYS A 63 15.20 -18.52 7.13
C LYS A 63 15.01 -18.39 8.65
N ASP A 64 16.08 -18.05 9.37
CA ASP A 64 16.06 -17.82 10.83
C ASP A 64 16.31 -16.34 11.22
N LYS A 65 16.46 -15.42 10.26
CA LYS A 65 16.67 -13.99 10.57
C LYS A 65 15.34 -13.24 10.58
N ILE A 66 15.13 -12.44 11.62
CA ILE A 66 14.00 -11.52 11.72
C ILE A 66 14.21 -10.39 10.69
N GLY A 67 13.36 -10.33 9.66
CA GLY A 67 13.31 -9.22 8.69
C GLY A 67 13.75 -9.57 7.27
N SER A 68 13.69 -8.58 6.38
CA SER A 68 14.02 -8.75 4.96
C SER A 68 15.35 -8.07 4.62
N LEU A 69 16.31 -8.82 4.08
CA LEU A 69 17.59 -8.26 3.63
C LEU A 69 17.40 -7.36 2.40
N ILE A 70 17.67 -6.07 2.55
CA ILE A 70 17.49 -5.03 1.51
C ILE A 70 18.78 -4.70 0.74
N GLY A 71 19.94 -5.15 1.23
CA GLY A 71 21.22 -5.07 0.52
C GLY A 71 22.26 -4.22 1.23
N HIS A 72 23.10 -3.57 0.44
CA HIS A 72 24.21 -2.72 0.91
C HIS A 72 24.02 -1.29 0.43
N VAL A 73 24.66 -0.34 1.12
CA VAL A 73 24.67 1.08 0.77
C VAL A 73 25.25 1.29 -0.63
N VAL A 74 24.62 2.16 -1.40
CA VAL A 74 25.15 2.60 -2.70
C VAL A 74 26.26 3.64 -2.45
N LEU A 75 27.30 3.65 -3.29
CA LEU A 75 28.55 4.39 -3.07
C LEU A 75 28.33 5.88 -2.69
N ASP A 76 29.24 6.40 -1.87
CA ASP A 76 29.38 7.82 -1.47
C ASP A 76 28.30 8.39 -0.52
N ASP A 77 27.54 7.51 0.14
CA ASP A 77 26.61 7.88 1.22
C ASP A 77 26.95 7.21 2.56
N SER A 78 26.69 7.94 3.64
CA SER A 78 26.89 7.50 5.02
C SER A 78 25.56 7.05 5.63
N ILE A 79 25.55 5.85 6.22
CA ILE A 79 24.40 5.32 6.96
C ILE A 79 24.74 5.23 8.44
N TYR A 80 23.82 5.72 9.27
CA TYR A 80 23.88 5.66 10.72
C TYR A 80 22.68 4.87 11.25
N ILE A 81 22.90 4.05 12.28
CA ILE A 81 21.80 3.43 13.03
C ILE A 81 21.71 4.15 14.36
N THR A 82 20.60 4.82 14.62
CA THR A 82 20.41 5.64 15.82
C THR A 82 19.35 5.08 16.75
N SER A 83 19.54 5.29 18.05
CA SER A 83 18.56 4.98 19.08
C SER A 83 17.30 5.84 18.92
N GLU A 84 16.14 5.20 18.97
CA GLU A 84 14.84 5.89 18.85
C GLU A 84 14.51 6.79 20.05
N GLN A 85 15.17 6.56 21.19
CA GLN A 85 14.93 7.27 22.44
C GLN A 85 15.63 8.63 22.46
N ASP A 86 16.92 8.64 22.12
CA ASP A 86 17.82 9.79 22.32
C ASP A 86 18.61 10.19 21.07
N GLY A 87 18.48 9.46 19.96
CA GLY A 87 19.18 9.74 18.71
C GLY A 87 20.67 9.39 18.72
N SER A 88 21.16 8.70 19.76
CA SER A 88 22.56 8.28 19.85
C SER A 88 22.92 7.22 18.82
N LEU A 89 24.18 7.20 18.35
CA LEU A 89 24.66 6.19 17.40
C LEU A 89 24.74 4.82 18.08
N LEU A 90 24.17 3.80 17.44
CA LEU A 90 24.16 2.42 17.92
C LEU A 90 25.26 1.58 17.26
N PRO A 91 25.79 0.56 17.95
CA PRO A 91 26.73 -0.40 17.36
C PRO A 91 26.11 -1.22 16.21
N LEU A 92 26.95 -1.70 15.29
CA LEU A 92 26.56 -2.71 14.31
C LEU A 92 25.98 -3.95 14.99
N GLY A 93 24.94 -4.53 14.40
CA GLY A 93 24.19 -5.64 14.98
C GLY A 93 23.09 -5.22 15.98
N MET A 94 22.92 -3.92 16.26
CA MET A 94 21.81 -3.43 17.07
C MET A 94 20.71 -2.79 16.19
N PRO A 95 19.42 -3.13 16.41
CA PRO A 95 18.33 -2.54 15.64
C PRO A 95 18.00 -1.12 16.10
N GLY A 96 17.86 -0.19 15.15
CA GLY A 96 17.52 1.21 15.42
C GLY A 96 16.97 1.94 14.20
N GLU A 97 16.77 3.25 14.32
CA GLU A 97 16.36 4.10 13.19
C GLU A 97 17.53 4.24 12.21
N ILE A 98 17.29 3.95 10.93
CA ILE A 98 18.28 4.22 9.89
C ILE A 98 18.26 5.70 9.52
N CYS A 99 19.39 6.38 9.63
CA CYS A 99 19.58 7.75 9.21
C CYS A 99 20.62 7.80 8.10
N ILE A 100 20.48 8.76 7.19
CA ILE A 100 21.30 8.79 5.99
C ILE A 100 21.87 10.19 5.76
N ALA A 101 23.15 10.28 5.43
CA ALA A 101 23.83 11.51 5.04
C ALA A 101 24.66 11.27 3.78
N GLY A 102 25.07 12.34 3.10
CA GLY A 102 25.93 12.25 1.93
C GLY A 102 25.32 12.91 0.71
N THR A 103 25.81 12.49 -0.45
CA THR A 103 25.57 13.15 -1.73
C THR A 103 24.11 13.10 -2.16
N MET A 104 23.41 12.00 -1.84
CA MET A 104 22.07 11.74 -2.38
C MET A 104 20.91 12.23 -1.48
N VAL A 105 21.22 12.95 -0.40
CA VAL A 105 20.22 13.57 0.50
C VAL A 105 19.58 14.77 -0.20
N ALA A 106 18.25 14.82 -0.19
CA ALA A 106 17.52 15.95 -0.74
C ALA A 106 17.80 17.24 0.05
N ASN A 107 17.62 18.38 -0.61
CA ASN A 107 17.81 19.71 0.01
C ASN A 107 16.75 20.07 1.07
N GLY A 108 15.73 19.23 1.23
CA GLY A 108 14.54 19.49 2.04
C GLY A 108 13.25 19.32 1.22
N TYR A 109 12.12 19.53 1.88
CA TYR A 109 10.82 19.63 1.25
C TYR A 109 10.61 21.03 0.67
N LEU A 110 9.68 21.15 -0.29
CA LEU A 110 9.31 22.47 -0.82
C LEU A 110 8.63 23.34 0.25
N ASP A 111 7.90 22.71 1.16
CA ASP A 111 7.42 23.32 2.40
C ASP A 111 8.43 23.05 3.52
N ALA A 112 9.21 24.06 3.87
CA ALA A 112 10.26 23.97 4.88
C ALA A 112 9.75 23.63 6.28
N SER A 113 8.45 23.83 6.58
CA SER A 113 7.88 23.43 7.87
C SER A 113 7.88 21.91 8.08
N LEU A 114 7.99 21.14 6.99
CA LEU A 114 8.06 19.67 7.02
C LEU A 114 9.49 19.14 7.22
N ASP A 115 10.51 20.00 7.13
CA ASP A 115 11.90 19.60 7.33
C ASP A 115 12.23 19.35 8.81
N ASP A 116 11.49 20.01 9.70
CA ASP A 116 11.71 20.01 11.14
C ASP A 116 11.66 18.59 11.71
N GLY A 117 12.78 18.18 12.31
CA GLY A 117 12.92 16.86 12.93
C GLY A 117 13.13 15.71 11.95
N VAL A 118 13.17 15.98 10.64
CA VAL A 118 13.40 14.98 9.59
C VAL A 118 14.74 15.21 8.88
N PHE A 119 15.00 16.43 8.41
CA PHE A 119 16.31 16.85 7.90
C PHE A 119 17.06 17.59 9.02
N VAL A 120 17.98 16.88 9.68
CA VAL A 120 18.69 17.40 10.86
C VAL A 120 20.16 17.63 10.55
N LYS A 121 20.81 18.51 11.31
CA LYS A 121 22.27 18.62 11.27
C LYS A 121 22.88 17.27 11.63
N ASN A 122 23.79 16.75 10.80
CA ASN A 122 24.48 15.48 11.01
C ASN A 122 25.48 15.63 12.17
N PRO A 123 25.23 15.04 13.35
CA PRO A 123 26.16 15.13 14.48
C PRO A 123 27.34 14.15 14.33
N PHE A 124 27.28 13.24 13.36
CA PHE A 124 28.25 12.16 13.13
C PHE A 124 29.13 12.41 11.91
N ALA A 125 29.00 13.58 11.26
CA ALA A 125 29.79 13.96 10.10
C ALA A 125 31.29 13.97 10.45
N THR A 126 32.09 13.25 9.65
CA THR A 126 33.55 13.28 9.73
C THR A 126 34.08 14.63 9.20
N PRO A 127 35.35 14.99 9.48
CA PRO A 127 35.95 16.18 8.88
C PRO A 127 35.87 16.19 7.35
N GLN A 128 36.00 15.03 6.71
CA GLN A 128 35.89 14.88 5.27
C GLN A 128 34.44 15.13 4.78
N ASP A 129 33.43 14.63 5.49
CA ASP A 129 32.03 14.90 5.18
C ASP A 129 31.74 16.41 5.25
N LEU A 130 32.28 17.08 6.27
CA LEU A 130 32.12 18.52 6.44
C LEU A 130 32.81 19.33 5.33
N GLU A 131 34.01 18.93 4.91
CA GLU A 131 34.72 19.54 3.76
C GLU A 131 33.93 19.41 2.46
N GLN A 132 33.20 18.31 2.29
CA GLN A 132 32.33 18.06 1.15
C GLN A 132 30.94 18.72 1.27
N GLY A 133 30.65 19.38 2.40
CA GLY A 133 29.37 20.04 2.65
C GLY A 133 28.25 19.11 3.11
N PHE A 134 28.55 17.85 3.44
CA PHE A 134 27.59 16.84 3.90
C PHE A 134 27.25 17.03 5.39
N THR A 135 26.59 18.16 5.66
CA THR A 135 26.23 18.59 7.01
C THR A 135 24.83 18.15 7.44
N THR A 136 24.05 17.58 6.54
CA THR A 136 22.65 17.19 6.76
C THR A 136 22.53 15.67 6.84
N MET A 137 21.73 15.22 7.79
CA MET A 137 21.33 13.83 7.98
C MET A 137 19.80 13.75 7.89
N TYR A 138 19.31 12.86 7.06
CA TYR A 138 17.90 12.55 6.90
C TYR A 138 17.49 11.39 7.82
N LYS A 139 16.48 11.63 8.66
CA LYS A 139 15.84 10.64 9.52
C LYS A 139 14.74 9.90 8.78
N THR A 140 14.94 8.62 8.53
CA THR A 140 14.02 7.86 7.68
C THR A 140 12.76 7.37 8.41
N GLY A 141 12.69 7.41 9.75
CA GLY A 141 11.59 6.78 10.49
C GLY A 141 11.49 5.26 10.32
N ASP A 142 12.50 4.64 9.70
CA ASP A 142 12.56 3.22 9.39
C ASP A 142 13.47 2.49 10.38
N ARG A 143 13.00 1.37 10.92
CA ARG A 143 13.79 0.54 11.82
C ARG A 143 14.58 -0.51 11.03
N ARG A 144 15.90 -0.51 11.17
CA ARG A 144 16.82 -1.40 10.46
C ARG A 144 17.87 -1.98 11.38
N LEU A 145 18.51 -3.02 10.88
CA LEU A 145 19.69 -3.65 11.45
C LEU A 145 20.79 -3.65 10.40
N VAL A 146 21.98 -3.17 10.75
CA VAL A 146 23.17 -3.24 9.89
C VAL A 146 24.13 -4.24 10.51
N GLU A 147 24.46 -5.27 9.74
CA GLU A 147 25.36 -6.34 10.13
C GLU A 147 26.83 -5.93 9.94
N LYS A 148 27.76 -6.73 10.50
CA LYS A 148 29.21 -6.45 10.39
C LYS A 148 29.75 -6.48 8.96
N ASP A 149 29.09 -7.21 8.07
CA ASP A 149 29.41 -7.28 6.64
C ASP A 149 28.79 -6.11 5.84
N GLY A 150 28.15 -5.16 6.52
CA GLY A 150 27.48 -4.01 5.91
C GLY A 150 26.13 -4.35 5.28
N SER A 151 25.63 -5.57 5.44
CA SER A 151 24.31 -5.95 4.95
C SER A 151 23.22 -5.35 5.85
N ILE A 152 22.14 -4.89 5.22
CA ILE A 152 21.07 -4.14 5.89
C ILE A 152 19.78 -4.94 5.86
N THR A 153 19.20 -5.18 7.04
CA THR A 153 17.94 -5.90 7.21
C THR A 153 16.81 -4.94 7.59
N PHE A 154 15.69 -5.07 6.89
CA PHE A 154 14.44 -4.36 7.16
C PHE A 154 13.72 -4.97 8.37
N LEU A 155 13.45 -4.15 9.40
CA LEU A 155 12.74 -4.57 10.61
C LEU A 155 11.38 -3.88 10.82
N GLY A 156 10.95 -3.00 9.91
CA GLY A 156 9.71 -2.24 10.04
C GLY A 156 9.94 -0.74 10.25
N LEU A 157 9.03 -0.10 10.98
CA LEU A 157 9.08 1.33 11.30
C LEU A 157 9.49 1.52 12.76
N THR A 158 9.99 2.72 13.09
CA THR A 158 10.24 3.12 14.48
C THR A 158 8.94 3.25 15.28
N GLN A 159 9.05 3.30 16.61
CA GLN A 159 7.90 3.55 17.50
C GLN A 159 7.25 4.91 17.25
N ARG A 160 7.98 5.89 16.69
CA ARG A 160 7.40 7.18 16.29
C ARG A 160 6.54 7.10 15.03
N GLY A 161 6.57 5.98 14.30
CA GLY A 161 5.62 5.59 13.26
C GLY A 161 5.40 6.62 12.15
N SER A 162 5.90 6.36 10.95
CA SER A 162 5.47 7.13 9.79
C SER A 162 4.03 6.73 9.40
N THR A 163 3.14 7.71 9.26
CA THR A 163 1.79 7.55 8.66
C THR A 163 1.87 7.23 7.16
N VAL A 164 3.07 7.29 6.59
CA VAL A 164 3.31 6.97 5.19
C VAL A 164 3.34 5.46 4.96
N VAL A 165 2.36 4.97 4.21
CA VAL A 165 2.26 3.60 3.69
C VAL A 165 2.75 3.52 2.25
N LYS A 166 3.06 2.29 1.79
CA LYS A 166 3.39 2.02 0.39
C LYS A 166 2.57 0.87 -0.21
N PRO A 167 1.23 0.90 -0.15
CA PRO A 167 0.42 -0.14 -0.78
C PRO A 167 0.78 -0.17 -2.27
N ARG A 168 1.19 -1.35 -2.75
CA ARG A 168 1.56 -1.57 -4.16
C ARG A 168 2.69 -0.63 -4.65
N GLY A 169 3.58 -0.19 -3.75
CA GLY A 169 4.74 0.65 -4.08
C GLY A 169 4.45 2.16 -4.20
N LEU A 170 3.18 2.58 -4.08
CA LEU A 170 2.78 3.98 -4.13
C LEU A 170 2.93 4.63 -2.77
N ARG A 171 3.70 5.72 -2.66
CA ARG A 171 3.83 6.46 -1.40
C ARG A 171 2.51 7.18 -1.11
N ILE A 172 1.88 6.85 0.01
CA ILE A 172 0.65 7.48 0.47
C ILE A 172 0.84 7.86 1.92
N ASP A 173 0.61 9.12 2.28
CA ASP A 173 0.52 9.51 3.68
C ASP A 173 -0.90 9.29 4.17
N LEU A 174 -1.09 8.37 5.13
CA LEU A 174 -2.41 8.09 5.69
C LEU A 174 -3.02 9.33 6.36
N ASN A 175 -2.20 10.25 6.89
CA ASN A 175 -2.70 11.48 7.50
C ASN A 175 -3.18 12.49 6.46
N GLU A 176 -2.55 12.55 5.29
CA GLU A 176 -3.02 13.37 4.17
C GLU A 176 -4.41 12.92 3.73
N VAL A 177 -4.59 11.61 3.56
CA VAL A 177 -5.90 11.04 3.20
C VAL A 177 -6.92 11.26 4.32
N THR A 178 -6.53 11.06 5.58
CA THR A 178 -7.40 11.30 6.74
C THR A 178 -7.83 12.75 6.83
N GLY A 179 -6.91 13.70 6.64
CA GLY A 179 -7.21 15.13 6.63
C GLY A 179 -8.16 15.52 5.51
N ALA A 180 -7.93 15.01 4.30
CA ALA A 180 -8.83 15.26 3.17
C ALA A 180 -10.26 14.73 3.41
N VAL A 181 -10.40 13.57 4.06
CA VAL A 181 -11.71 13.03 4.46
C VAL A 181 -12.39 13.95 5.48
N LEU A 182 -11.66 14.40 6.49
CA LEU A 182 -12.18 15.32 7.50
C LEU A 182 -12.59 16.68 6.90
N GLU A 183 -11.83 17.21 5.93
CA GLU A 183 -12.13 18.48 5.25
C GLU A 183 -13.33 18.38 4.30
N ALA A 184 -13.52 17.24 3.65
CA ALA A 184 -14.60 17.03 2.69
C ALA A 184 -15.95 16.73 3.36
N ALA A 185 -15.96 16.44 4.67
CA ALA A 185 -17.17 16.18 5.43
C ALA A 185 -18.07 17.43 5.46
N PRO A 186 -19.33 17.36 4.97
CA PRO A 186 -20.27 18.49 5.00
C PRO A 186 -20.49 19.07 6.40
N ASP A 187 -20.93 20.33 6.51
CA ASP A 187 -21.27 20.97 7.81
C ASP A 187 -22.41 20.24 8.55
N ASP A 188 -23.31 19.60 7.82
CA ASP A 188 -24.35 18.72 8.34
C ASP A 188 -23.82 17.33 8.75
N LEU A 189 -22.56 17.03 8.45
CA LEU A 189 -21.72 15.96 8.97
C LEU A 189 -20.86 16.41 10.17
N ALA A 190 -21.14 17.57 10.80
CA ALA A 190 -20.51 18.06 12.04
C ALA A 190 -20.64 17.12 13.27
N ASP A 191 -21.19 15.92 13.08
CA ASP A 191 -21.23 14.83 14.03
C ASP A 191 -20.13 13.77 13.79
N LEU A 192 -19.25 13.95 12.80
CA LEU A 192 -18.05 13.13 12.64
C LEU A 192 -17.09 13.45 13.80
N ALA A 193 -17.01 12.54 14.76
CA ALA A 193 -16.21 12.70 15.96
C ALA A 193 -14.73 12.40 15.69
N ASP A 194 -14.45 11.40 14.84
CA ASP A 194 -13.10 11.00 14.50
C ASP A 194 -13.06 10.22 13.17
N ALA A 195 -11.92 10.27 12.48
CA ALA A 195 -11.66 9.49 11.27
C ALA A 195 -10.19 9.08 11.21
N VAL A 196 -9.92 7.88 10.70
CA VAL A 196 -8.55 7.41 10.47
C VAL A 196 -8.48 6.51 9.24
N VAL A 197 -7.48 6.73 8.40
CA VAL A 197 -7.23 5.89 7.23
C VAL A 197 -6.13 4.88 7.55
N THR A 198 -6.33 3.63 7.13
CA THR A 198 -5.38 2.54 7.29
C THR A 198 -5.32 1.66 6.04
N VAL A 199 -4.41 0.67 6.03
CA VAL A 199 -4.27 -0.32 4.97
C VAL A 199 -4.68 -1.69 5.48
N LEU A 200 -5.58 -2.36 4.76
CA LEU A 200 -6.04 -3.72 5.05
C LEU A 200 -5.87 -4.63 3.83
N GLY A 201 -6.02 -5.94 4.08
CA GLY A 201 -6.12 -6.98 3.08
C GLY A 201 -4.83 -7.40 2.38
N GLU A 202 -4.92 -8.53 1.67
CA GLU A 202 -3.88 -9.07 0.79
C GLU A 202 -4.56 -9.46 -0.54
N PRO A 203 -4.48 -8.62 -1.60
CA PRO A 203 -3.61 -7.45 -1.73
C PRO A 203 -4.08 -6.21 -0.96
N GLN A 204 -3.13 -5.36 -0.58
CA GLN A 204 -3.34 -4.16 0.24
C GLN A 204 -4.23 -3.08 -0.42
N TYR A 205 -5.23 -2.61 0.31
CA TYR A 205 -6.11 -1.49 -0.04
C TYR A 205 -6.33 -0.53 1.15
N LEU A 206 -6.69 0.72 0.84
CA LEU A 206 -6.97 1.74 1.85
C LEU A 206 -8.40 1.59 2.38
N VAL A 207 -8.55 1.74 3.69
CA VAL A 207 -9.84 1.76 4.38
C VAL A 207 -9.89 2.97 5.28
N CYS A 208 -10.98 3.72 5.21
CA CYS A 208 -11.26 4.79 6.15
C CYS A 208 -12.17 4.24 7.27
N CYS A 209 -11.80 4.49 8.52
CA CYS A 209 -12.62 4.18 9.68
C CYS A 209 -13.16 5.49 10.24
N GLU A 210 -14.48 5.62 10.33
CA GLU A 210 -15.15 6.83 10.80
C GLU A 210 -15.96 6.54 12.06
N VAL A 211 -15.99 7.49 12.98
CA VAL A 211 -16.77 7.46 14.22
C VAL A 211 -17.72 8.64 14.23
N PHE A 212 -19.02 8.38 14.32
CA PHE A 212 -20.06 9.41 14.44
C PHE A 212 -20.51 9.58 15.88
N GLN A 213 -21.13 10.73 16.18
CA GLN A 213 -21.81 10.92 17.45
C GLN A 213 -22.94 9.88 17.66
N PRO A 214 -23.21 9.48 18.92
CA PRO A 214 -24.21 8.46 19.23
C PRO A 214 -25.60 8.78 18.66
N GLY A 215 -26.23 7.78 18.04
CA GLY A 215 -27.62 7.87 17.54
C GLY A 215 -27.76 8.29 16.08
N ARG A 216 -26.65 8.52 15.36
CA ARG A 216 -26.67 8.82 13.93
C ARG A 216 -26.35 7.59 13.09
N HIS A 217 -27.19 7.34 12.10
CA HIS A 217 -26.94 6.37 11.04
C HIS A 217 -26.73 7.12 9.73
N VAL A 218 -25.58 6.90 9.09
CA VAL A 218 -25.29 7.43 7.75
C VAL A 218 -25.45 6.29 6.76
N GLU A 219 -26.13 6.55 5.65
CA GLU A 219 -26.30 5.55 4.59
C GLU A 219 -24.99 5.31 3.86
N ASN A 220 -24.71 4.06 3.49
CA ASN A 220 -23.47 3.69 2.81
C ASN A 220 -23.23 4.48 1.52
N GLN A 221 -24.29 4.83 0.79
CA GLN A 221 -24.20 5.62 -0.44
C GLN A 221 -23.62 7.02 -0.18
N GLN A 222 -24.05 7.68 0.90
CA GLN A 222 -23.56 9.02 1.25
C GLN A 222 -22.05 9.00 1.60
N LEU A 223 -21.59 7.92 2.25
CA LEU A 223 -20.17 7.70 2.54
C LEU A 223 -19.36 7.48 1.26
N MET A 224 -19.90 6.71 0.31
CA MET A 224 -19.21 6.48 -0.96
C MET A 224 -19.17 7.73 -1.84
N ASP A 225 -20.23 8.56 -1.81
CA ASP A 225 -20.27 9.84 -2.51
C ASP A 225 -19.23 10.81 -1.94
N LEU A 226 -19.04 10.83 -0.60
CA LEU A 226 -17.98 11.59 0.07
C LEU A 226 -16.57 11.20 -0.44
N LEU A 227 -16.29 9.91 -0.60
CA LEU A 227 -14.98 9.47 -1.11
C LEU A 227 -14.72 9.97 -2.54
N GLN A 228 -15.78 10.15 -3.33
CA GLN A 228 -15.67 10.65 -4.71
C GLN A 228 -15.43 12.15 -4.80
N THR A 229 -15.76 12.92 -3.76
CA THR A 229 -15.50 14.37 -3.71
C THR A 229 -14.08 14.71 -3.25
N LEU A 230 -13.30 13.72 -2.77
CA LEU A 230 -11.92 13.94 -2.33
C LEU A 230 -11.03 14.39 -3.48
N HIS A 231 -10.39 15.55 -3.30
CA HIS A 231 -9.40 16.11 -4.24
C HIS A 231 -8.03 15.42 -4.09
N LEU A 232 -8.00 14.09 -4.17
CA LEU A 232 -6.78 13.27 -4.06
C LEU A 232 -6.53 12.47 -5.34
N PRO A 233 -5.27 12.09 -5.62
CA PRO A 233 -4.99 11.10 -6.65
C PRO A 233 -5.79 9.81 -6.43
N ARG A 234 -6.31 9.21 -7.52
CA ARG A 234 -7.18 8.02 -7.45
C ARG A 234 -6.65 6.86 -6.61
N TYR A 235 -5.33 6.71 -6.49
CA TYR A 235 -4.72 5.65 -5.69
C TYR A 235 -4.68 5.92 -4.17
N MET A 236 -4.94 7.17 -3.76
CA MET A 236 -5.03 7.60 -2.36
C MET A 236 -6.47 7.55 -1.82
N ILE A 237 -7.47 7.46 -2.71
CA ILE A 237 -8.88 7.38 -2.30
C ILE A 237 -9.11 6.02 -1.62
N PRO A 238 -9.63 6.00 -0.37
CA PRO A 238 -10.03 4.77 0.31
C PRO A 238 -10.98 3.93 -0.52
N ALA A 239 -10.86 2.61 -0.45
CA ALA A 239 -11.73 1.68 -1.18
C ALA A 239 -13.09 1.51 -0.49
N THR A 240 -13.18 1.81 0.81
CA THR A 240 -14.42 1.76 1.59
C THR A 240 -14.27 2.59 2.86
N ILE A 241 -15.41 3.00 3.41
CA ILE A 241 -15.54 3.52 4.77
C ILE A 241 -16.13 2.43 5.67
N VAL A 242 -15.63 2.32 6.90
CA VAL A 242 -16.17 1.47 7.96
C VAL A 242 -16.57 2.37 9.12
N VAL A 243 -17.86 2.33 9.48
CA VAL A 243 -18.37 3.08 10.63
C VAL A 243 -18.15 2.28 11.90
N LEU A 244 -17.56 2.91 12.92
CA LEU A 244 -17.23 2.33 14.21
C LEU A 244 -17.87 3.15 15.35
N ASP A 245 -18.22 2.49 16.44
CA ASP A 245 -18.71 3.17 17.66
C ASP A 245 -17.58 3.97 18.35
N SER A 246 -16.35 3.49 18.23
CA SER A 246 -15.14 4.20 18.68
C SER A 246 -13.92 3.67 17.93
N LEU A 247 -12.87 4.49 17.82
CA LEU A 247 -11.62 4.04 17.22
C LEU A 247 -10.96 3.02 18.16
N PRO A 248 -10.61 1.82 17.67
CA PRO A 248 -9.95 0.83 18.48
C PRO A 248 -8.49 1.22 18.63
N LEU A 249 -8.14 1.71 19.81
CA LEU A 249 -6.78 2.12 20.13
C LEU A 249 -6.12 1.09 21.06
N VAL A 250 -4.86 0.74 20.79
CA VAL A 250 -4.02 0.02 21.75
C VAL A 250 -3.65 0.96 22.91
N PRO A 251 -3.19 0.46 24.08
CA PRO A 251 -2.92 1.29 25.27
C PRO A 251 -1.92 2.44 25.08
N ASN A 252 -1.12 2.43 24.01
CA ASN A 252 -0.21 3.52 23.66
C ASN A 252 -0.84 4.60 22.76
N GLY A 253 -2.16 4.55 22.54
CA GLY A 253 -2.93 5.52 21.76
C GLY A 253 -2.87 5.34 20.24
N LYS A 254 -2.24 4.26 19.73
CA LYS A 254 -2.23 3.94 18.29
C LYS A 254 -3.44 3.09 17.90
N LEU A 255 -3.81 3.16 16.63
CA LEU A 255 -4.84 2.31 16.04
C LEU A 255 -4.46 0.82 16.16
N ASP A 256 -5.37 0.02 16.71
CA ASP A 256 -5.24 -1.43 16.83
C ASP A 256 -5.62 -2.09 15.49
N LEU A 257 -4.60 -2.28 14.65
CA LEU A 257 -4.75 -2.87 13.33
C LEU A 257 -5.24 -4.32 13.37
N GLU A 258 -4.85 -5.10 14.40
CA GLU A 258 -5.32 -6.48 14.55
C GLU A 258 -6.81 -6.49 14.89
N LEU A 259 -7.25 -5.60 15.78
CA LEU A 259 -8.66 -5.49 16.14
C LEU A 259 -9.49 -5.06 14.93
N ILE A 260 -9.03 -4.08 14.16
CA ILE A 260 -9.69 -3.66 12.90
C ILE A 260 -9.79 -4.82 11.91
N GLN A 261 -8.70 -5.55 11.67
CA GLN A 261 -8.71 -6.70 10.74
C GLN A 261 -9.70 -7.79 11.15
N ASN A 262 -9.90 -7.97 12.46
CA ASN A 262 -10.78 -8.98 13.02
C ASN A 262 -12.23 -8.50 13.23
N LEU A 263 -12.56 -7.25 12.88
CA LEU A 263 -13.92 -6.77 13.01
C LEU A 263 -14.86 -7.62 12.14
N PRO A 264 -16.04 -8.04 12.68
CA PRO A 264 -16.98 -8.90 11.96
C PRO A 264 -17.44 -8.31 10.63
N LEU A 265 -17.34 -6.99 10.47
CA LEU A 265 -17.68 -6.23 9.27
C LEU A 265 -16.71 -6.48 8.10
N LEU A 266 -15.50 -7.01 8.36
CA LEU A 266 -14.41 -7.15 7.39
C LEU A 266 -14.06 -8.61 7.02
N THR A 267 -14.69 -9.61 7.64
CA THR A 267 -14.38 -11.03 7.39
C THR A 267 -15.13 -11.58 6.16
N PRO A 268 -14.50 -11.97 5.03
CA PRO A 268 -15.23 -12.53 3.89
C PRO A 268 -15.91 -13.85 4.29
N THR A 269 -17.24 -13.90 4.23
CA THR A 269 -17.99 -15.15 4.42
C THR A 269 -17.76 -16.03 3.20
N THR A 270 -16.95 -17.07 3.37
CA THR A 270 -16.79 -18.17 2.43
C THR A 270 -18.10 -18.97 2.37
N SER A 271 -19.01 -18.59 1.47
CA SER A 271 -20.09 -19.47 1.03
C SER A 271 -20.04 -19.60 -0.48
N SER A 272 -20.05 -20.86 -0.91
CA SER A 272 -19.78 -21.38 -2.25
C SER A 272 -20.59 -20.71 -3.37
N GLY A 273 -19.91 -20.49 -4.51
CA GLY A 273 -20.36 -19.74 -5.70
C GLY A 273 -21.47 -20.37 -6.55
N GLN A 274 -22.49 -20.98 -5.95
CA GLN A 274 -23.69 -21.43 -6.70
C GLN A 274 -25.00 -20.85 -6.18
N ALA A 275 -25.03 -20.25 -4.98
CA ALA A 275 -26.25 -19.66 -4.41
C ALA A 275 -26.39 -18.14 -4.61
N ARG A 276 -25.39 -17.46 -5.19
CA ARG A 276 -25.28 -15.98 -5.13
C ARG A 276 -25.81 -15.23 -6.36
N SER A 277 -26.23 -15.93 -7.41
CA SER A 277 -26.92 -15.31 -8.56
C SER A 277 -28.34 -14.81 -8.24
N GLN A 278 -28.82 -15.05 -7.01
CA GLN A 278 -30.17 -14.71 -6.57
C GLN A 278 -30.22 -13.55 -5.56
N VAL A 279 -29.19 -12.69 -5.48
CA VAL A 279 -29.32 -11.45 -4.70
C VAL A 279 -30.29 -10.52 -5.45
N PRO A 280 -31.47 -10.22 -4.87
CA PRO A 280 -32.46 -9.34 -5.50
C PRO A 280 -31.84 -7.98 -5.80
N MET A 281 -32.20 -7.37 -6.93
CA MET A 281 -31.78 -6.01 -7.24
C MET A 281 -32.48 -5.03 -6.28
N PRO A 282 -31.78 -4.02 -5.73
CA PRO A 282 -32.39 -3.04 -4.84
C PRO A 282 -33.57 -2.28 -5.48
N ASN A 283 -33.63 -2.21 -6.83
CA ASN A 283 -34.61 -1.39 -7.56
C ASN A 283 -35.52 -2.16 -8.54
N GLY A 284 -35.50 -3.50 -8.55
CA GLY A 284 -36.37 -4.30 -9.46
C GLY A 284 -36.07 -4.20 -10.96
N GLU A 285 -34.91 -3.64 -11.34
CA GLU A 285 -34.46 -3.52 -12.73
C GLU A 285 -34.03 -4.88 -13.30
N GLN A 286 -34.42 -5.17 -14.56
CA GLN A 286 -34.04 -6.40 -15.25
C GLN A 286 -32.61 -6.27 -15.80
N LEU A 287 -31.74 -7.22 -15.42
CA LEU A 287 -30.39 -7.35 -15.96
C LEU A 287 -30.44 -8.04 -17.33
N THR A 288 -29.62 -7.59 -18.26
CA THR A 288 -29.30 -8.35 -19.48
C THR A 288 -28.40 -9.53 -19.13
N GLU A 289 -28.38 -10.57 -19.98
CA GLU A 289 -27.54 -11.77 -19.77
C GLU A 289 -26.06 -11.44 -19.53
N ILE A 290 -25.56 -10.36 -20.12
CA ILE A 290 -24.17 -9.92 -19.99
C ILE A 290 -23.94 -9.17 -18.68
N GLU A 291 -24.89 -8.33 -18.27
CA GLU A 291 -24.83 -7.68 -16.97
C GLU A 291 -24.90 -8.70 -15.82
N GLU A 292 -25.70 -9.76 -15.94
CA GLU A 292 -25.74 -10.86 -14.96
C GLU A 292 -24.38 -11.57 -14.85
N ARG A 293 -23.79 -11.90 -15.99
CA ARG A 293 -22.48 -12.57 -16.05
C ARG A 293 -21.36 -11.68 -15.51
N LEU A 294 -21.38 -10.39 -15.85
CA LEU A 294 -20.42 -9.41 -15.34
C LEU A 294 -20.58 -9.17 -13.85
N ARG A 295 -21.81 -9.11 -13.35
CA ARG A 295 -22.12 -9.00 -11.93
C ARG A 295 -21.57 -10.19 -11.16
N ALA A 296 -21.75 -11.41 -11.68
CA ALA A 296 -21.18 -12.62 -11.06
C ALA A 296 -19.64 -12.56 -11.00
N LEU A 297 -18.99 -12.19 -12.10
CA LEU A 297 -17.54 -12.01 -12.15
C LEU A 297 -17.05 -10.90 -11.21
N TRP A 298 -17.78 -9.78 -11.10
CA TRP A 298 -17.49 -8.74 -10.13
C TRP A 298 -17.59 -9.25 -8.70
N ILE A 299 -18.67 -9.96 -8.37
CA ILE A 299 -18.83 -10.57 -7.04
C ILE A 299 -17.65 -11.50 -6.76
N ASP A 300 -17.23 -12.34 -7.70
CA ASP A 300 -16.11 -13.26 -7.48
C ASP A 300 -14.76 -12.54 -7.29
N VAL A 301 -14.52 -11.46 -8.04
CA VAL A 301 -13.27 -10.67 -7.96
C VAL A 301 -13.25 -9.75 -6.74
N ILE A 302 -14.39 -9.14 -6.39
CA ILE A 302 -14.51 -8.14 -5.31
C ILE A 302 -14.78 -8.79 -3.96
N VAL A 303 -15.53 -9.89 -3.87
CA VAL A 303 -15.79 -10.57 -2.58
C VAL A 303 -14.53 -11.25 -2.02
N ALA A 304 -13.50 -11.45 -2.84
CA ALA A 304 -12.17 -11.78 -2.34
C ALA A 304 -11.56 -10.67 -1.45
N VAL A 305 -12.09 -9.44 -1.49
CA VAL A 305 -11.48 -8.24 -0.90
C VAL A 305 -12.46 -7.37 -0.09
N ALA A 306 -13.76 -7.32 -0.42
CA ALA A 306 -14.76 -6.50 0.25
C ALA A 306 -16.09 -7.25 0.45
N ARG A 307 -16.70 -7.11 1.63
CA ARG A 307 -17.98 -7.74 1.97
C ARG A 307 -19.14 -7.02 1.27
N THR A 308 -19.97 -7.81 0.59
CA THR A 308 -21.41 -7.58 0.36
C THR A 308 -21.83 -6.12 0.22
N ALA A 309 -21.37 -5.45 -0.84
CA ALA A 309 -22.19 -4.38 -1.42
C ALA A 309 -23.23 -5.06 -2.31
N GLU A 310 -24.50 -4.65 -2.20
CA GLU A 310 -25.49 -4.97 -3.21
C GLU A 310 -25.04 -4.34 -4.52
N ILE A 311 -24.37 -5.12 -5.37
CA ILE A 311 -23.91 -4.65 -6.68
C ILE A 311 -25.15 -4.50 -7.55
N GLY A 312 -25.52 -3.25 -7.84
CA GLY A 312 -26.55 -2.86 -8.80
C GLY A 312 -25.95 -2.41 -10.14
N LEU A 313 -26.81 -2.03 -11.08
CA LEU A 313 -26.44 -1.60 -12.44
C LEU A 313 -25.56 -0.35 -12.45
N HIS A 314 -25.79 0.55 -11.49
CA HIS A 314 -25.07 1.82 -11.34
C HIS A 314 -23.96 1.74 -10.28
N SER A 315 -23.69 0.56 -9.74
CA SER A 315 -22.57 0.39 -8.83
C SER A 315 -21.27 0.64 -9.59
N SER A 316 -20.43 1.50 -9.05
CA SER A 316 -19.09 1.76 -9.56
C SER A 316 -18.12 0.70 -9.03
N PHE A 317 -17.29 0.12 -9.89
CA PHE A 317 -16.27 -0.88 -9.55
C PHE A 317 -15.39 -0.41 -8.39
N LEU A 318 -15.02 0.87 -8.40
CA LEU A 318 -14.20 1.47 -7.34
C LEU A 318 -15.00 1.66 -6.05
N ALA A 319 -16.26 2.09 -6.16
CA ALA A 319 -17.14 2.33 -5.01
C ALA A 319 -17.49 1.05 -4.25
N VAL A 320 -17.44 -0.11 -4.92
CA VAL A 320 -17.65 -1.42 -4.27
C VAL A 320 -16.34 -2.08 -3.81
N GLY A 321 -15.22 -1.33 -3.80
CA GLY A 321 -13.92 -1.81 -3.30
C GLY A 321 -12.95 -2.35 -4.37
N GLY A 322 -13.28 -2.22 -5.65
CA GLY A 322 -12.41 -2.53 -6.77
C GLY A 322 -11.21 -1.57 -6.88
N ASN A 323 -10.13 -2.02 -7.52
CA ASN A 323 -8.95 -1.21 -7.77
C ASN A 323 -8.26 -1.61 -9.09
N SER A 324 -7.24 -0.89 -9.52
CA SER A 324 -6.56 -1.14 -10.82
C SER A 324 -5.99 -2.55 -10.98
N PHE A 325 -5.59 -3.21 -9.90
CA PHE A 325 -5.13 -4.60 -9.93
C PHE A 325 -6.30 -5.57 -10.09
N LEU A 326 -7.36 -5.38 -9.29
CA LEU A 326 -8.61 -6.15 -9.44
C LEU A 326 -9.22 -5.94 -10.82
N LEU A 327 -9.08 -4.75 -11.40
CA LEU A 327 -9.52 -4.43 -12.75
C LEU A 327 -8.73 -5.21 -13.81
N ALA A 328 -7.42 -5.40 -13.62
CA ALA A 328 -6.59 -6.23 -14.51
C ALA A 328 -6.94 -7.73 -14.37
N HIS A 329 -7.20 -8.20 -13.15
CA HIS A 329 -7.71 -9.55 -12.93
C HIS A 329 -9.10 -9.76 -13.57
N PHE A 330 -9.97 -8.77 -13.43
CA PHE A 330 -11.30 -8.76 -14.02
C PHE A 330 -11.24 -8.71 -15.55
N GLN A 331 -10.35 -7.90 -16.14
CA GLN A 331 -10.08 -7.88 -17.58
C GLN A 331 -9.66 -9.27 -18.09
N HIS A 332 -8.81 -9.98 -17.35
CA HIS A 332 -8.41 -11.34 -17.70
C HIS A 332 -9.56 -12.35 -17.57
N ALA A 333 -10.41 -12.21 -16.55
CA ALA A 333 -11.60 -13.04 -16.38
C ALA A 333 -12.62 -12.81 -17.52
N ILE A 334 -12.85 -11.56 -17.92
CA ILE A 334 -13.68 -11.20 -19.08
C ILE A 334 -13.13 -11.87 -20.35
N LYS A 335 -11.83 -11.75 -20.61
CA LYS A 335 -11.20 -12.39 -21.77
C LYS A 335 -11.41 -13.90 -21.79
N ARG A 336 -11.35 -14.56 -20.63
CA ARG A 336 -11.50 -16.01 -20.49
C ARG A 336 -12.94 -16.48 -20.64
N GLU A 337 -13.90 -15.75 -20.09
CA GLU A 337 -15.29 -16.23 -19.97
C GLU A 337 -16.23 -15.64 -21.02
N ILE A 338 -15.97 -14.39 -21.43
CA ILE A 338 -16.80 -13.65 -22.39
C ILE A 338 -16.13 -13.59 -23.77
N GLU A 339 -14.85 -13.99 -23.88
CA GLU A 339 -14.03 -14.05 -25.11
C GLU A 339 -13.83 -12.69 -25.80
N VAL A 340 -13.97 -11.58 -25.06
CA VAL A 340 -13.77 -10.22 -25.56
C VAL A 340 -12.52 -9.63 -24.92
N GLU A 341 -11.67 -9.00 -25.73
CA GLU A 341 -10.45 -8.32 -25.27
C GLU A 341 -10.64 -6.80 -25.25
N ILE A 342 -10.65 -6.24 -24.05
CA ILE A 342 -10.91 -4.80 -23.83
C ILE A 342 -9.67 -4.18 -23.19
N PRO A 343 -9.16 -3.04 -23.68
CA PRO A 343 -8.08 -2.32 -23.04
C PRO A 343 -8.40 -1.95 -21.58
N LEU A 344 -7.43 -2.14 -20.68
CA LEU A 344 -7.60 -1.83 -19.26
C LEU A 344 -8.00 -0.36 -19.00
N CYS A 345 -7.51 0.56 -19.81
CA CYS A 345 -7.86 1.97 -19.71
C CYS A 345 -9.35 2.23 -20.00
N GLN A 346 -9.92 1.54 -20.99
CA GLN A 346 -11.32 1.66 -21.38
C GLN A 346 -12.24 1.04 -20.32
N LEU A 347 -11.82 -0.12 -19.78
CA LEU A 347 -12.51 -0.76 -18.66
C LEU A 347 -12.46 0.12 -17.39
N GLY A 348 -11.35 0.81 -17.13
CA GLY A 348 -11.21 1.70 -15.97
C GLY A 348 -11.92 3.05 -16.10
N GLN A 349 -12.28 3.45 -17.33
CA GLN A 349 -13.11 4.63 -17.60
C GLN A 349 -14.60 4.31 -17.43
N ALA A 350 -15.01 3.10 -17.82
CA ALA A 350 -16.34 2.58 -17.55
C ALA A 350 -16.41 2.11 -16.09
N SER A 351 -16.55 3.05 -15.15
CA SER A 351 -16.56 2.70 -13.72
C SER A 351 -17.80 1.93 -13.30
N GLU A 352 -18.97 2.16 -13.92
CA GLU A 352 -20.25 1.51 -13.56
C GLU A 352 -20.45 0.18 -14.29
N LEU A 353 -21.14 -0.77 -13.63
CA LEU A 353 -21.45 -2.10 -14.19
C LEU A 353 -22.14 -1.99 -15.56
N ARG A 354 -23.15 -1.13 -15.67
CA ARG A 354 -23.89 -0.90 -16.91
C ARG A 354 -23.02 -0.31 -18.02
N ASN A 355 -22.14 0.62 -17.67
CA ASN A 355 -21.21 1.21 -18.63
C ASN A 355 -20.16 0.19 -19.09
N MET A 356 -19.69 -0.68 -18.18
CA MET A 356 -18.80 -1.79 -18.54
C MET A 356 -19.50 -2.77 -19.48
N ALA A 357 -20.74 -3.15 -19.17
CA ALA A 357 -21.54 -4.04 -20.02
C ALA A 357 -21.73 -3.45 -21.42
N ALA A 358 -22.08 -2.17 -21.52
CA ALA A 358 -22.22 -1.49 -22.82
C ALA A 358 -20.90 -1.45 -23.62
N VAL A 359 -19.76 -1.25 -22.95
CA VAL A 359 -18.43 -1.29 -23.59
C VAL A 359 -18.08 -2.71 -24.07
N ILE A 360 -18.44 -3.73 -23.30
CA ILE A 360 -18.25 -5.14 -23.68
C ILE A 360 -19.14 -5.51 -24.86
N ASP A 361 -20.40 -5.07 -24.85
CA ASP A 361 -21.34 -5.28 -25.95
C ASP A 361 -20.91 -4.59 -27.24
N ALA A 362 -20.37 -3.37 -27.15
CA ALA A 362 -19.85 -2.67 -28.32
C ALA A 362 -18.56 -3.29 -28.90
N ALA A 363 -17.87 -4.14 -28.13
CA ALA A 363 -16.63 -4.81 -28.51
C ALA A 363 -16.85 -6.27 -28.96
N ARG A 364 -18.08 -6.79 -28.88
CA ARG A 364 -18.52 -8.03 -29.52
C ARG A 364 -18.83 -7.80 -31.00
#